data_AF-A0A9R1PE44-F1
#
_entry.id   AF-A0A9R1PE44-F1
#
_cell.length_a   1.000
_cell.length_b   1.000
_cell.length_c   1.000
_cell.angle_alpha   90.00
_cell.angle_beta   90.00
_cell.angle_gamma   90.00
#
_symmetry.space_group_name_H-M   'P 1'
#
loop_
_entity.id
_entity.type
_entity.pdbx_description
1 polymer ?
#
loop_
_entity_poly.entity_id
_entity_poly.type
_entity_poly.pdbx_seq_one_letter_code
_entity_poly.pdbx_strand_id
1 'polypeptide(L)'
;MNIRPKLQHHFEMVDGVVHLYPSKDSKERLFPVADATTFFTDMHYILRVLAAGDIRTVCHHRLNLLEQKFNLHLMVNADRELLAQKAAPHRDFYNVRKVDTHVHHSACMNQKHLLRFIKSKLKKEPDEVVIFRDGTYLTLKEVFESLDLTGYDLNVDLLDVHADKSTFHRFDKFNLKYNPCGQSRLREIFLKQDNLIQGRFLAELTKEVFADLEASKYQMAEYRISIYGRKKSEWDQMASWIVNNELYSENVVWLIQIPRIYNVYREMGTINSFQNLLDNIFLPLFEVTVDPSSHPQLHVFLEQVVGLDLVDDESKPERRPTKHMPTPEQWTNVFNPAYAYYVYYCYANLYTLNKLRDSKGMTTIKLRPHCGEAGDIDHLAAAFLTSHNIAHGVNLKKSPVLQYLYYLAQIGLAMSPLSNNSLFIDYHRNPFPTFFLRGLNVSLSTDDPLQIHLTKEPLVEEYSVAASLWKLSSCDLCEIARNSVYQSGFSHRLKSHWIGRNYYKRGPDGNDIHQTNVPHIRIEFRHNIWKDEMELIHFGNVKLPEETDR
;
A
#
# COMPACT_ATOMS: atom_id res chain seq x y z
N MET A 1 6.55 -23.41 17.93
CA MET A 1 5.36 -23.16 17.09
C MET A 1 4.14 -23.74 17.78
N ASN A 2 3.18 -22.91 18.20
CA ASN A 2 1.85 -23.41 18.61
C ASN A 2 1.03 -23.65 17.34
N ILE A 3 1.11 -24.88 16.80
CA ILE A 3 0.35 -25.26 15.60
C ILE A 3 -1.13 -25.33 16.00
N ARG A 4 -1.95 -24.41 15.48
CA ARG A 4 -3.39 -24.41 15.72
C ARG A 4 -4.04 -25.64 15.06
N PRO A 5 -5.06 -26.25 15.68
CA PRO A 5 -5.65 -27.50 15.17
C PRO A 5 -6.30 -27.32 13.79
N LYS A 6 -6.30 -28.41 13.03
CA LYS A 6 -6.94 -28.54 11.72
C LYS A 6 -8.46 -28.49 11.85
N LEU A 7 -9.13 -27.80 10.93
CA LEU A 7 -10.59 -27.79 10.84
C LEU A 7 -11.09 -28.78 9.78
N GLN A 8 -12.34 -29.25 9.95
CA GLN A 8 -13.05 -30.06 8.95
C GLN A 8 -13.74 -29.22 7.85
N HIS A 9 -13.50 -27.91 7.80
CA HIS A 9 -14.07 -27.03 6.78
C HIS A 9 -13.60 -27.44 5.38
N HIS A 10 -14.55 -27.46 4.45
CA HIS A 10 -14.28 -27.66 3.04
C HIS A 10 -14.37 -26.31 2.33
N PHE A 11 -13.47 -26.04 1.39
CA PHE A 11 -13.53 -24.86 0.54
C PHE A 11 -13.42 -25.25 -0.92
N GLU A 12 -14.09 -24.47 -1.76
CA GLU A 12 -14.09 -24.61 -3.21
C GLU A 12 -14.13 -23.20 -3.83
N MET A 13 -13.38 -22.98 -4.91
CA MET A 13 -13.46 -21.73 -5.66
C MET A 13 -14.49 -21.88 -6.76
N VAL A 14 -15.57 -21.10 -6.70
CA VAL A 14 -16.67 -21.10 -7.66
C VAL A 14 -16.77 -19.71 -8.27
N ASP A 15 -16.77 -19.62 -9.60
CA ASP A 15 -16.77 -18.36 -10.35
C ASP A 15 -15.68 -17.37 -9.87
N GLY A 16 -14.52 -17.90 -9.49
CA GLY A 16 -13.37 -17.13 -8.98
C GLY A 16 -13.51 -16.58 -7.57
N VAL A 17 -14.49 -17.01 -6.79
CA VAL A 17 -14.64 -16.68 -5.37
C VAL A 17 -14.58 -17.95 -4.53
N VAL A 18 -13.71 -17.98 -3.52
CA VAL A 18 -13.65 -19.11 -2.59
C VAL A 18 -14.85 -19.07 -1.65
N HIS A 19 -15.60 -20.16 -1.66
CA HIS A 19 -16.69 -20.43 -0.73
C HIS A 19 -16.26 -21.46 0.31
N LEU A 20 -16.73 -21.25 1.55
CA LEU A 20 -16.47 -22.11 2.69
C LEU A 20 -17.74 -22.82 3.12
N TYR A 21 -17.62 -24.13 3.33
CA TYR A 21 -18.69 -25.04 3.71
C TYR A 21 -18.33 -25.74 5.03
N PRO A 22 -19.32 -26.00 5.91
CA PRO A 22 -19.11 -26.74 7.15
C PRO A 22 -18.50 -28.14 6.95
N SER A 23 -18.92 -28.82 5.87
CA SER A 23 -18.48 -30.15 5.47
C SER A 23 -18.60 -30.28 3.95
N LYS A 24 -18.02 -31.34 3.37
CA LYS A 24 -18.09 -31.62 1.93
C LYS A 24 -19.52 -31.80 1.39
N ASP A 25 -20.44 -32.27 2.23
CA ASP A 25 -21.82 -32.55 1.83
C ASP A 25 -22.77 -31.37 2.05
N SER A 26 -22.29 -30.31 2.71
CA SER A 26 -23.12 -29.12 2.97
C SER A 26 -23.15 -28.19 1.75
N LYS A 27 -24.34 -27.70 1.42
CA LYS A 27 -24.55 -26.66 0.39
C LYS A 27 -24.61 -25.25 0.96
N GLU A 28 -24.60 -25.11 2.29
CA GLU A 28 -24.71 -23.82 2.96
C GLU A 28 -23.35 -23.14 3.06
N ARG A 29 -23.28 -21.90 2.58
CA ARG A 29 -22.07 -21.07 2.60
C ARG A 29 -21.93 -20.38 3.96
N LEU A 30 -20.80 -20.57 4.65
CA LEU A 30 -20.55 -19.99 5.96
C LEU A 30 -20.43 -18.46 5.95
N PHE A 31 -19.73 -17.92 4.96
CA PHE A 31 -19.45 -16.49 4.83
C PHE A 31 -19.89 -16.03 3.44
N PRO A 32 -21.19 -15.80 3.21
CA PRO A 32 -21.66 -15.33 1.92
C PRO A 32 -21.11 -13.93 1.64
N VAL A 33 -20.71 -13.69 0.38
CA VAL A 33 -20.26 -12.41 -0.14
C VAL A 33 -21.13 -12.04 -1.33
N ALA A 34 -21.34 -10.74 -1.57
CA ALA A 34 -22.09 -10.26 -2.72
C ALA A 34 -21.43 -10.71 -4.03
N ASP A 35 -22.26 -11.08 -5.02
CA ASP A 35 -21.78 -11.52 -6.33
C ASP A 35 -21.23 -10.36 -7.19
N ALA A 36 -20.54 -10.71 -8.27
CA ALA A 36 -19.88 -9.75 -9.16
C ALA A 36 -20.89 -8.80 -9.81
N THR A 37 -22.07 -9.32 -10.19
CA THR A 37 -23.12 -8.54 -10.83
C THR A 37 -23.69 -7.48 -9.90
N THR A 38 -23.88 -7.80 -8.62
CA THR A 38 -24.31 -6.86 -7.59
C THR A 38 -23.26 -5.77 -7.42
N PHE A 39 -22.00 -6.14 -7.23
CA PHE A 39 -20.89 -5.18 -7.12
C PHE A 39 -20.82 -4.23 -8.32
N PHE A 40 -20.83 -4.76 -9.56
CA PHE A 40 -20.80 -3.91 -10.74
C PHE A 40 -22.05 -3.05 -10.85
N THR A 41 -23.23 -3.54 -10.44
CA THR A 41 -24.45 -2.74 -10.43
C THR A 41 -24.35 -1.56 -9.45
N ASP A 42 -23.82 -1.80 -8.25
CA ASP A 42 -23.62 -0.76 -7.23
C ASP A 42 -22.53 0.24 -7.64
N MET A 43 -21.46 -0.23 -8.26
CA MET A 43 -20.43 0.64 -8.84
C MET A 43 -21.04 1.54 -9.92
N HIS A 44 -21.86 1.00 -10.84
CA HIS A 44 -22.56 1.81 -11.84
C HIS A 44 -23.56 2.78 -11.18
N TYR A 45 -24.18 2.40 -10.07
CA TYR A 45 -25.03 3.31 -9.30
C TYR A 45 -24.22 4.52 -8.81
N ILE A 46 -23.06 4.29 -8.18
CA ILE A 46 -22.16 5.37 -7.77
C ILE A 46 -21.75 6.22 -8.97
N LEU A 47 -21.31 5.62 -10.07
CA LEU A 47 -20.90 6.36 -11.27
C LEU A 47 -22.00 7.29 -11.81
N ARG A 48 -23.27 6.88 -11.74
CA ARG A 48 -24.41 7.76 -12.09
C ARG A 48 -24.54 8.93 -11.12
N VAL A 49 -24.38 8.69 -9.82
CA VAL A 49 -24.37 9.73 -8.78
C VAL A 49 -23.21 10.72 -9.02
N LEU A 50 -22.03 10.24 -9.41
CA LEU A 50 -20.88 11.10 -9.75
C LEU A 50 -21.12 12.01 -10.95
N ALA A 51 -22.00 11.58 -11.88
CA ALA A 51 -22.35 12.32 -13.08
C ALA A 51 -23.51 13.32 -12.85
N ALA A 52 -24.24 13.20 -11.74
CA ALA A 52 -25.36 14.10 -11.41
C ALA A 52 -24.87 15.53 -11.08
N GLY A 53 -25.31 16.52 -11.86
CA GLY A 53 -24.78 17.89 -11.81
C GLY A 53 -25.08 18.66 -10.53
N ASP A 54 -26.27 18.43 -9.95
CA ASP A 54 -26.70 18.97 -8.67
C ASP A 54 -25.84 18.43 -7.51
N ILE A 55 -25.63 17.11 -7.46
CA ILE A 55 -24.82 16.46 -6.42
C ILE A 55 -23.37 16.93 -6.50
N ARG A 56 -22.80 17.03 -7.71
CA ARG A 56 -21.44 17.56 -7.92
C ARG A 56 -21.30 18.98 -7.37
N THR A 57 -22.27 19.84 -7.65
CA THR A 57 -22.29 21.24 -7.17
C THR A 57 -22.36 21.29 -5.64
N VAL A 58 -23.25 20.52 -5.03
CA VAL A 58 -23.39 20.45 -3.57
C VAL A 58 -22.09 19.98 -2.92
N CYS A 59 -21.53 18.85 -3.36
CA CYS A 59 -20.28 18.34 -2.82
C CYS A 59 -19.12 19.33 -2.98
N HIS A 60 -19.03 20.00 -4.13
CA HIS A 60 -18.00 21.03 -4.35
C HIS A 60 -18.13 22.20 -3.34
N HIS A 61 -19.34 22.70 -3.12
CA HIS A 61 -19.59 23.75 -2.12
C HIS A 61 -19.27 23.28 -0.70
N ARG A 62 -19.66 22.04 -0.33
CA ARG A 62 -19.32 21.47 0.99
C ARG A 62 -17.82 21.37 1.19
N LEU A 63 -17.08 20.84 0.20
CA LEU A 63 -15.63 20.70 0.26
C LEU A 63 -14.91 22.04 0.40
N ASN A 64 -15.34 23.06 -0.36
CA ASN A 64 -14.79 24.40 -0.21
C ASN A 64 -15.11 24.98 1.18
N LEU A 65 -16.31 24.73 1.72
CA LEU A 65 -16.68 25.15 3.07
C LEU A 65 -15.80 24.48 4.14
N LEU A 66 -15.48 23.20 4.01
CA LEU A 66 -14.57 22.49 4.93
C LEU A 66 -13.20 23.15 4.96
N GLU A 67 -12.66 23.47 3.79
CA GLU A 67 -11.38 24.16 3.65
C GLU A 67 -11.42 25.54 4.31
N GLN A 68 -12.46 26.34 4.06
CA GLN A 68 -12.59 27.67 4.67
C GLN A 68 -12.77 27.61 6.18
N LYS A 69 -13.53 26.64 6.69
CA LYS A 69 -13.67 26.41 8.14
C LYS A 69 -12.32 26.11 8.80
N PHE A 70 -11.48 25.30 8.16
CA PHE A 70 -10.15 25.00 8.70
C PHE A 70 -9.22 26.21 8.64
N ASN A 71 -9.24 26.98 7.55
CA ASN A 71 -8.48 28.23 7.46
C ASN A 71 -8.89 29.23 8.55
N LEU A 72 -10.20 29.38 8.79
CA LEU A 72 -10.70 30.22 9.87
C LEU A 72 -10.26 29.71 11.25
N HIS A 73 -10.31 28.39 11.47
CA HIS A 73 -9.82 27.77 12.69
C HIS A 73 -8.33 28.09 12.93
N LEU A 74 -7.49 27.97 11.90
CA LEU A 74 -6.07 28.33 12.01
C LEU A 74 -5.88 29.81 12.36
N MET A 75 -6.63 30.73 11.73
CA MET A 75 -6.55 32.16 12.03
C MET A 75 -6.88 32.50 13.49
N VAL A 76 -7.75 31.70 14.13
CA VAL A 76 -8.20 31.94 15.51
C VAL A 76 -7.40 31.15 16.54
N ASN A 77 -6.93 29.94 16.21
CA ASN A 77 -6.43 28.96 17.17
C ASN A 77 -4.98 28.51 16.95
N ALA A 78 -4.29 28.92 15.88
CA ALA A 78 -2.92 28.45 15.63
C ALA A 78 -1.95 28.71 16.80
N ASP A 79 -2.04 29.87 17.45
CA ASP A 79 -1.21 30.17 18.62
C ASP A 79 -1.56 29.28 19.83
N ARG A 80 -2.84 28.95 20.01
CA ARG A 80 -3.30 28.03 21.07
C ARG A 80 -2.82 26.61 20.79
N GLU A 81 -2.81 26.18 19.52
CA GLU A 81 -2.27 24.89 19.11
C GLU A 81 -0.78 24.81 19.43
N LEU A 82 -0.03 25.86 19.07
CA LEU A 82 1.40 25.94 19.35
C LEU A 82 1.70 25.93 20.87
N LEU A 83 0.95 26.70 21.67
CA LEU A 83 1.10 26.71 23.13
C LEU A 83 0.79 25.33 23.74
N ALA A 84 -0.22 24.63 23.22
CA ALA A 84 -0.54 23.27 23.68
C ALA A 84 0.59 22.28 23.37
N GLN A 85 1.22 22.35 22.19
CA GLN A 85 2.40 21.53 21.89
C GLN A 85 3.57 21.83 22.84
N LYS A 86 3.83 23.12 23.13
CA LYS A 86 4.88 23.52 24.08
C LYS A 86 4.63 23.01 25.50
N ALA A 87 3.37 22.78 25.88
CA ALA A 87 3.00 22.18 27.15
C ALA A 87 3.28 20.66 27.22
N ALA A 88 3.66 20.01 26.10
CA ALA A 88 4.11 18.63 26.01
C ALA A 88 5.63 18.55 25.73
N PRO A 89 6.51 18.90 26.69
CA PRO A 89 7.93 19.20 26.46
C PRO A 89 8.80 18.04 25.95
N HIS A 90 8.29 16.80 25.99
CA HIS A 90 9.01 15.60 25.54
C HIS A 90 8.65 15.15 24.11
N ARG A 91 7.73 15.83 23.44
CA ARG A 91 7.31 15.44 22.09
C ARG A 91 7.47 16.58 21.10
N ASP A 92 8.08 16.25 19.98
CA ASP A 92 8.18 17.07 18.79
C ASP A 92 7.98 16.19 17.54
N PHE A 93 8.15 16.76 16.37
CA PHE A 93 8.04 16.05 15.10
C PHE A 93 9.00 14.86 14.97
N TYR A 94 10.18 14.91 15.59
CA TYR A 94 11.19 13.85 15.53
C TYR A 94 10.90 12.71 16.50
N ASN A 95 10.15 12.97 17.57
CA ASN A 95 9.84 11.97 18.60
C ASN A 95 8.41 11.37 18.53
N VAL A 96 7.59 11.83 17.58
CA VAL A 96 6.33 11.18 17.24
C VAL A 96 6.57 10.07 16.22
N ARG A 97 5.88 8.94 16.38
CA ARG A 97 6.02 7.82 15.44
C ARG A 97 5.33 8.19 14.15
N LYS A 98 5.99 7.89 13.04
CA LYS A 98 5.42 7.98 11.68
C LYS A 98 5.67 6.69 10.94
N VAL A 99 4.70 6.30 10.14
CA VAL A 99 4.73 5.09 9.34
C VAL A 99 4.81 5.50 7.88
N ASP A 100 5.80 4.98 7.18
CA ASP A 100 5.78 4.99 5.72
C ASP A 100 4.70 4.01 5.24
N THR A 101 3.50 4.56 4.99
CA THR A 101 2.32 3.78 4.64
C THR A 101 2.32 3.29 3.19
N HIS A 102 3.26 3.80 2.37
CA HIS A 102 3.39 3.40 0.98
C HIS A 102 4.83 3.41 0.50
N VAL A 103 5.46 2.21 0.52
CA VAL A 103 6.81 2.00 0.01
C VAL A 103 6.97 0.63 -0.65
N HIS A 104 7.59 0.60 -1.83
CA HIS A 104 7.95 -0.63 -2.54
C HIS A 104 9.28 -1.20 -2.01
N HIS A 105 9.27 -2.47 -1.58
CA HIS A 105 10.46 -3.11 -0.96
C HIS A 105 11.70 -3.05 -1.85
N SER A 106 11.55 -3.32 -3.15
CA SER A 106 12.67 -3.33 -4.09
C SER A 106 13.35 -1.97 -4.29
N ALA A 107 12.72 -0.88 -3.83
CA ALA A 107 13.24 0.48 -3.91
C ALA A 107 13.36 1.14 -2.52
N CYS A 108 13.29 0.39 -1.42
CA CYS A 108 13.26 0.96 -0.07
C CYS A 108 14.59 1.60 0.41
N MET A 109 15.67 1.39 -0.32
CA MET A 109 17.00 1.93 -0.02
C MET A 109 17.32 3.12 -0.94
N ASN A 110 18.16 4.05 -0.49
CA ASN A 110 18.65 5.10 -1.40
C ASN A 110 19.73 4.57 -2.37
N GLN A 111 19.94 5.30 -3.46
CA GLN A 111 20.90 4.97 -4.51
C GLN A 111 22.35 4.81 -4.00
N LYS A 112 22.76 5.61 -3.00
CA LYS A 112 24.11 5.55 -2.44
C LYS A 112 24.33 4.27 -1.64
N HIS A 113 23.31 3.81 -0.93
CA HIS A 113 23.33 2.56 -0.19
C HIS A 113 23.42 1.37 -1.14
N LEU A 114 22.55 1.29 -2.15
CA LEU A 114 22.59 0.22 -3.14
C LEU A 114 23.97 0.16 -3.85
N LEU A 115 24.49 1.31 -4.28
CA LEU A 115 25.82 1.39 -4.90
C LEU A 115 26.92 0.86 -3.98
N ARG A 116 26.93 1.29 -2.71
CA ARG A 116 27.90 0.83 -1.71
C ARG A 116 27.81 -0.68 -1.50
N PHE A 117 26.58 -1.22 -1.47
CA PHE A 117 26.35 -2.65 -1.31
C PHE A 117 26.91 -3.45 -2.49
N ILE A 118 26.58 -3.04 -3.73
CA ILE A 118 27.10 -3.67 -4.96
C ILE A 118 28.64 -3.64 -4.98
N LYS A 119 29.25 -2.48 -4.68
CA LYS A 119 30.72 -2.36 -4.59
C LYS A 119 31.33 -3.27 -3.53
N SER A 120 30.69 -3.37 -2.36
CA SER A 120 31.15 -4.25 -1.29
C SER A 120 31.11 -5.71 -1.72
N LYS A 121 30.04 -6.15 -2.40
CA LYS A 121 29.90 -7.52 -2.89
C LYS A 121 30.89 -7.86 -3.98
N LEU A 122 31.08 -6.98 -4.96
CA LEU A 122 32.09 -7.16 -6.00
C LEU A 122 33.52 -7.24 -5.42
N LYS A 123 33.80 -6.55 -4.33
CA LYS A 123 35.12 -6.59 -3.67
C LYS A 123 35.33 -7.83 -2.80
N LYS A 124 34.31 -8.27 -2.06
CA LYS A 124 34.44 -9.33 -1.04
C LYS A 124 34.13 -10.72 -1.57
N GLU A 125 33.24 -10.83 -2.55
CA GLU A 125 32.71 -12.10 -3.07
C GLU A 125 32.66 -12.07 -4.61
N PRO A 126 33.79 -11.81 -5.32
CA PRO A 126 33.80 -11.69 -6.79
C PRO A 126 33.51 -13.01 -7.51
N ASP A 127 33.96 -14.14 -6.96
CA ASP A 127 33.90 -15.46 -7.60
C ASP A 127 32.59 -16.21 -7.31
N GLU A 128 31.64 -15.56 -6.63
CA GLU A 128 30.32 -16.14 -6.35
C GLU A 128 29.52 -16.32 -7.64
N VAL A 129 28.95 -17.50 -7.86
CA VAL A 129 28.07 -17.77 -9.01
C VAL A 129 26.71 -17.15 -8.78
N VAL A 130 26.33 -16.16 -9.60
CA VAL A 130 25.14 -15.32 -9.34
C VAL A 130 24.03 -15.46 -10.37
N ILE A 131 24.33 -15.87 -11.60
CA ILE A 131 23.34 -15.98 -12.68
C ILE A 131 23.70 -17.12 -13.65
N PHE A 132 22.67 -17.75 -14.21
CA PHE A 132 22.81 -18.70 -15.31
C PHE A 132 22.25 -18.08 -16.59
N ARG A 133 23.10 -17.90 -17.60
CA ARG A 133 22.69 -17.35 -18.90
C ARG A 133 23.54 -17.92 -20.02
N ASP A 134 22.94 -17.98 -21.21
CA ASP A 134 23.62 -18.37 -22.44
C ASP A 134 24.32 -19.75 -22.33
N GLY A 135 23.75 -20.64 -21.50
CA GLY A 135 24.26 -21.99 -21.26
C GLY A 135 25.36 -22.10 -20.21
N THR A 136 25.80 -21.00 -19.61
CA THR A 136 26.89 -20.98 -18.62
C THR A 136 26.47 -20.32 -17.30
N TYR A 137 27.10 -20.78 -16.22
CA TYR A 137 27.04 -20.14 -14.92
C TYR A 137 28.08 -19.02 -14.89
N LEU A 138 27.66 -17.80 -14.56
CA LEU A 138 28.55 -16.65 -14.47
C LEU A 138 28.73 -16.24 -13.00
N THR A 139 29.99 -15.99 -12.65
CA THR A 139 30.38 -15.37 -11.38
C THR A 139 30.03 -13.88 -11.37
N LEU A 140 29.97 -13.27 -10.18
CA LEU A 140 29.70 -11.85 -10.05
C LEU A 140 30.72 -11.02 -10.85
N LYS A 141 32.00 -11.40 -10.79
CA LYS A 141 33.06 -10.77 -11.56
C LYS A 141 32.83 -10.89 -13.08
N GLU A 142 32.56 -12.09 -13.58
CA GLU A 142 32.30 -12.31 -15.02
C GLU A 142 31.07 -11.54 -15.51
N VAL A 143 30.03 -11.40 -14.68
CA VAL A 143 28.87 -10.56 -15.01
C VAL A 143 29.30 -9.11 -15.23
N PHE A 144 30.09 -8.54 -14.32
CA PHE A 144 30.57 -7.17 -14.43
C PHE A 144 31.52 -6.98 -15.63
N GLU A 145 32.41 -7.93 -15.87
CA GLU A 145 33.29 -7.94 -17.06
C GLU A 145 32.48 -8.03 -18.36
N SER A 146 31.42 -8.84 -18.41
CA SER A 146 30.54 -8.95 -19.58
C SER A 146 29.75 -7.67 -19.91
N LEU A 147 29.61 -6.78 -18.93
CA LEU A 147 28.93 -5.50 -19.05
C LEU A 147 29.90 -4.34 -19.33
N ASP A 148 31.21 -4.63 -19.43
CA ASP A 148 32.28 -3.64 -19.52
C ASP A 148 32.25 -2.62 -18.36
N LEU A 149 31.96 -3.11 -17.14
CA LEU A 149 31.84 -2.32 -15.93
C LEU A 149 32.86 -2.76 -14.89
N THR A 150 33.67 -1.84 -14.37
CA THR A 150 34.54 -2.12 -13.22
C THR A 150 33.97 -1.53 -11.93
N GLY A 151 34.35 -2.09 -10.78
CA GLY A 151 33.95 -1.56 -9.47
C GLY A 151 34.41 -0.12 -9.19
N TYR A 152 35.42 0.36 -9.91
CA TYR A 152 35.89 1.74 -9.83
C TYR A 152 34.95 2.70 -10.58
N ASP A 153 34.46 2.29 -11.75
CA ASP A 153 33.62 3.11 -12.63
C ASP A 153 32.20 3.28 -12.10
N LEU A 154 31.73 2.33 -11.27
CA LEU A 154 30.41 2.40 -10.64
C LEU A 154 30.27 3.67 -9.81
N ASN A 155 29.39 4.57 -10.22
CA ASN A 155 28.98 5.73 -9.46
C ASN A 155 27.45 5.86 -9.51
N VAL A 156 26.91 6.86 -8.82
CA VAL A 156 25.46 7.05 -8.72
C VAL A 156 24.84 7.34 -10.08
N ASP A 157 25.49 8.13 -10.92
CA ASP A 157 24.98 8.49 -12.24
C ASP A 157 24.98 7.27 -13.18
N LEU A 158 26.03 6.45 -13.13
CA LEU A 158 26.12 5.20 -13.90
C LEU A 158 25.11 4.15 -13.41
N LEU A 159 24.68 4.21 -12.16
CA LEU A 159 23.62 3.34 -11.64
C LEU A 159 22.29 3.62 -12.35
N ASP A 160 22.07 4.86 -12.80
CA ASP A 160 20.90 5.31 -13.59
C ASP A 160 19.55 4.88 -13.00
N VAL A 161 19.42 4.90 -11.68
CA VAL A 161 18.20 4.53 -10.96
C VAL A 161 17.33 5.73 -10.59
N HIS A 162 17.83 6.96 -10.70
CA HIS A 162 17.08 8.15 -10.32
C HIS A 162 16.02 8.53 -11.36
N ALA A 163 14.83 8.89 -10.90
CA ALA A 163 13.76 9.38 -11.74
C ALA A 163 14.02 10.85 -12.10
N ASP A 164 14.10 11.15 -13.40
CA ASP A 164 14.37 12.49 -13.92
C ASP A 164 13.20 13.02 -14.75
N LYS A 165 13.37 14.20 -15.36
CA LYS A 165 12.36 14.80 -16.27
C LYS A 165 11.91 13.88 -17.40
N SER A 166 12.72 12.89 -17.78
CA SER A 166 12.40 11.97 -18.86
C SER A 166 11.40 10.89 -18.44
N THR A 167 11.18 10.70 -17.14
CA THR A 167 10.22 9.76 -16.55
C THR A 167 8.80 10.33 -16.44
N PHE A 168 8.65 11.65 -16.56
CA PHE A 168 7.34 12.31 -16.48
C PHE A 168 6.41 11.83 -17.61
N HIS A 169 5.23 11.32 -17.24
CA HIS A 169 4.27 10.62 -18.09
C HIS A 169 4.81 9.38 -18.81
N ARG A 170 5.95 8.84 -18.37
CA ARG A 170 6.64 7.69 -18.98
C ARG A 170 6.89 6.60 -17.93
N PHE A 171 5.81 5.95 -17.51
CA PHE A 171 5.84 4.85 -16.56
C PHE A 171 6.70 3.67 -17.05
N ASP A 172 6.79 3.48 -18.37
CA ASP A 172 7.71 2.52 -18.99
C ASP A 172 9.17 2.82 -18.67
N LYS A 173 9.58 4.09 -18.76
CA LYS A 173 10.94 4.52 -18.39
C LYS A 173 11.18 4.44 -16.90
N PHE A 174 10.19 4.77 -16.08
CA PHE A 174 10.26 4.59 -14.63
C PHE A 174 10.49 3.12 -14.25
N ASN A 175 9.76 2.19 -14.87
CA ASN A 175 9.99 0.76 -14.65
C ASN A 175 11.41 0.29 -15.02
N LEU A 176 12.04 0.93 -16.00
CA LEU A 176 13.42 0.65 -16.38
C LEU A 176 14.43 1.14 -15.33
N LYS A 177 14.08 2.14 -14.49
CA LYS A 177 14.94 2.63 -13.41
C LYS A 177 15.13 1.63 -12.27
N TYR A 178 14.30 0.58 -12.20
CA TYR A 178 14.61 -0.59 -11.35
C TYR A 178 15.77 -1.44 -11.86
N ASN A 179 16.31 -1.19 -13.06
CA ASN A 179 17.47 -1.90 -13.60
C ASN A 179 18.74 -1.10 -13.30
N PRO A 180 19.57 -1.50 -12.31
CA PRO A 180 20.84 -0.84 -12.05
C PRO A 180 21.72 -0.84 -13.31
N CYS A 181 22.31 0.31 -13.63
CA CYS A 181 23.08 0.55 -14.85
C CYS A 181 22.31 0.28 -16.15
N GLY A 182 20.98 0.32 -16.11
CA GLY A 182 20.11 -0.09 -17.23
C GLY A 182 20.12 -1.60 -17.49
N GLN A 183 20.74 -2.41 -16.63
CA GLN A 183 20.94 -3.84 -16.85
C GLN A 183 19.97 -4.69 -16.04
N SER A 184 19.11 -5.43 -16.73
CA SER A 184 18.16 -6.36 -16.09
C SER A 184 18.86 -7.47 -15.30
N ARG A 185 20.08 -7.86 -15.71
CA ARG A 185 20.92 -8.83 -14.99
C ARG A 185 21.22 -8.38 -13.56
N LEU A 186 21.59 -7.11 -13.37
CA LEU A 186 21.89 -6.58 -12.05
C LEU A 186 20.63 -6.47 -11.17
N ARG A 187 19.47 -6.17 -11.77
CA ARG A 187 18.19 -6.21 -11.06
C ARG A 187 17.86 -7.62 -10.58
N GLU A 188 18.04 -8.62 -11.43
CA GLU A 188 17.80 -10.02 -11.08
C GLU A 188 18.70 -10.46 -9.92
N ILE A 189 19.98 -10.10 -9.95
CA ILE A 189 20.96 -10.50 -8.92
C ILE A 189 20.70 -9.77 -7.58
N PHE A 190 20.50 -8.45 -7.61
CA PHE A 190 20.50 -7.63 -6.38
C PHE A 190 19.11 -7.26 -5.87
N LEU A 191 18.09 -7.23 -6.72
CA LEU A 191 16.76 -6.67 -6.41
C LEU A 191 15.61 -7.67 -6.64
N LYS A 192 15.90 -8.96 -6.82
CA LYS A 192 14.90 -10.03 -6.87
C LYS A 192 15.20 -11.12 -5.84
N GLN A 193 14.13 -11.64 -5.24
CA GLN A 193 14.19 -12.78 -4.32
C GLN A 193 14.22 -14.13 -5.05
N ASP A 194 13.48 -14.24 -6.16
CA ASP A 194 13.45 -15.42 -7.01
C ASP A 194 14.55 -15.29 -8.07
N ASN A 195 15.75 -15.76 -7.72
CA ASN A 195 16.93 -15.79 -8.59
C ASN A 195 17.82 -17.01 -8.24
N LEU A 196 18.93 -17.18 -8.97
CA LEU A 196 19.82 -18.34 -8.80
C LEU A 196 20.37 -18.50 -7.38
N ILE A 197 20.71 -17.39 -6.72
CA ILE A 197 21.24 -17.36 -5.34
C ILE A 197 20.12 -17.24 -4.29
N GLN A 198 18.88 -17.56 -4.67
CA GLN A 198 17.70 -17.59 -3.79
C GLN A 198 17.51 -16.27 -3.02
N GLY A 199 17.81 -15.15 -3.67
CA GLY A 199 17.59 -13.82 -3.10
C GLY A 199 18.55 -13.44 -1.98
N ARG A 200 19.67 -14.15 -1.80
CA ARG A 200 20.66 -13.90 -0.73
C ARG A 200 21.08 -12.43 -0.65
N PHE A 201 21.46 -11.83 -1.78
CA PHE A 201 21.88 -10.42 -1.79
C PHE A 201 20.77 -9.44 -1.45
N LEU A 202 19.54 -9.66 -1.93
CA LEU A 202 18.41 -8.82 -1.55
C LEU A 202 18.07 -8.95 -0.06
N ALA A 203 18.17 -10.16 0.50
CA ALA A 203 17.95 -10.40 1.92
C ALA A 203 19.01 -9.69 2.79
N GLU A 204 20.29 -9.81 2.42
CA GLU A 204 21.37 -9.11 3.11
C GLU A 204 21.20 -7.58 3.06
N LEU A 205 20.83 -7.04 1.90
CA LEU A 205 20.55 -5.62 1.76
C LEU A 205 19.32 -5.19 2.58
N THR A 206 18.29 -6.03 2.63
CA THR A 206 17.10 -5.78 3.47
C THR A 206 17.47 -5.74 4.95
N LYS A 207 18.40 -6.59 5.41
CA LYS A 207 18.91 -6.55 6.80
C LYS A 207 19.64 -5.25 7.11
N GLU A 208 20.44 -4.73 6.17
CA GLU A 208 21.07 -3.42 6.34
C GLU A 208 20.02 -2.30 6.45
N VAL A 209 18.96 -2.35 5.65
CA VAL A 209 17.84 -1.39 5.72
C VAL A 209 17.10 -1.50 7.05
N PHE A 210 16.85 -2.72 7.57
CA PHE A 210 16.21 -2.91 8.86
C PHE A 210 17.05 -2.34 10.00
N ALA A 211 18.37 -2.55 9.98
CA ALA A 211 19.25 -1.98 10.98
C ALA A 211 19.22 -0.44 10.99
N ASP A 212 19.21 0.19 9.80
CA ASP A 212 19.07 1.65 9.69
C ASP A 212 17.70 2.14 10.19
N LEU A 213 16.62 1.39 9.91
CA LEU A 213 15.27 1.73 10.39
C LEU A 213 15.10 1.55 11.90
N GLU A 214 15.72 0.53 12.50
CA GLU A 214 15.73 0.29 13.95
C GLU A 214 16.54 1.35 14.69
N ALA A 215 17.65 1.81 14.11
CA ALA A 215 18.39 2.97 14.61
C ALA A 215 17.51 4.24 14.59
N SER A 216 16.69 4.40 13.55
CA SER A 216 15.69 5.46 13.39
C SER A 216 14.39 5.14 14.14
N LYS A 217 14.46 5.02 15.47
CA LYS A 217 13.40 4.60 16.42
C LYS A 217 11.94 5.03 16.13
N TYR A 218 11.73 6.18 15.50
CA TYR A 218 10.40 6.78 15.30
C TYR A 218 9.85 6.61 13.87
N GLN A 219 10.58 5.94 12.99
CA GLN A 219 10.19 5.65 11.61
C GLN A 219 9.87 4.17 11.47
N MET A 220 8.67 3.87 10.97
CA MET A 220 8.22 2.51 10.65
C MET A 220 7.90 2.40 9.16
N ALA A 221 7.83 1.19 8.61
CA ALA A 221 7.57 0.99 7.20
C ALA A 221 6.58 -0.15 6.92
N GLU A 222 5.75 0.05 5.90
CA GLU A 222 4.86 -0.95 5.33
C GLU A 222 5.35 -1.36 3.93
N TYR A 223 6.30 -2.29 3.89
CA TYR A 223 6.96 -2.69 2.65
C TYR A 223 6.07 -3.57 1.78
N ARG A 224 6.02 -3.24 0.49
CA ARG A 224 5.30 -4.03 -0.51
C ARG A 224 6.22 -5.02 -1.21
N ILE A 225 5.85 -6.29 -1.18
CA ILE A 225 6.53 -7.37 -1.89
C ILE A 225 5.58 -8.05 -2.87
N SER A 226 6.08 -8.42 -4.05
CA SER A 226 5.25 -8.90 -5.15
C SER A 226 4.97 -10.39 -5.10
N ILE A 227 3.70 -10.74 -5.26
CA ILE A 227 3.27 -12.05 -5.78
C ILE A 227 2.62 -11.81 -7.14
N TYR A 228 3.02 -12.60 -8.12
CA TYR A 228 2.59 -12.43 -9.49
C TYR A 228 1.40 -13.32 -9.85
N GLY A 229 1.18 -14.40 -9.10
CA GLY A 229 0.08 -15.33 -9.34
C GLY A 229 0.31 -16.22 -10.56
N ARG A 230 1.57 -16.45 -10.97
CA ARG A 230 1.89 -17.36 -12.09
C ARG A 230 1.87 -18.81 -11.67
N LYS A 231 2.24 -19.09 -10.41
CA LYS A 231 2.30 -20.43 -9.82
C LYS A 231 1.86 -20.37 -8.37
N LYS A 232 1.18 -21.41 -7.88
CA LYS A 232 0.82 -21.58 -6.45
C LYS A 232 2.05 -21.54 -5.53
N SER A 233 3.19 -22.04 -6.02
CA SER A 233 4.44 -22.11 -5.24
C SER A 233 5.05 -20.75 -4.89
N GLU A 234 4.61 -19.64 -5.51
CA GLU A 234 5.16 -18.30 -5.25
C GLU A 234 5.01 -17.90 -3.76
N TRP A 235 3.91 -18.30 -3.11
CA TRP A 235 3.70 -18.05 -1.68
C TRP A 235 4.71 -18.77 -0.81
N ASP A 236 4.91 -20.07 -1.02
CA ASP A 236 5.86 -20.87 -0.24
C ASP A 236 7.31 -20.44 -0.50
N GLN A 237 7.64 -20.12 -1.75
CA GLN A 237 8.96 -19.59 -2.11
C GLN A 237 9.25 -18.29 -1.37
N MET A 238 8.33 -17.33 -1.41
CA MET A 238 8.49 -16.05 -0.72
C MET A 238 8.52 -16.22 0.80
N ALA A 239 7.64 -17.06 1.37
CA ALA A 239 7.64 -17.34 2.80
C ALA A 239 8.96 -17.99 3.26
N SER A 240 9.50 -18.93 2.47
CA SER A 240 10.79 -19.54 2.72
C SER A 240 11.92 -18.52 2.65
N TRP A 241 11.89 -17.59 1.69
CA TRP A 241 12.86 -16.51 1.59
C TRP A 241 12.85 -15.62 2.84
N ILE A 242 11.67 -15.21 3.32
CA ILE A 242 11.54 -14.40 4.54
C ILE A 242 12.05 -15.15 5.78
N VAL A 243 11.59 -16.39 5.99
CA VAL A 243 11.89 -17.16 7.20
C VAL A 243 13.35 -17.61 7.23
N ASN A 244 13.88 -18.17 6.14
CA ASN A 244 15.24 -18.69 6.08
C ASN A 244 16.28 -17.57 6.20
N ASN A 245 15.94 -16.35 5.79
CA ASN A 245 16.80 -15.20 5.94
C ASN A 245 16.51 -14.38 7.21
N GLU A 246 15.58 -14.79 8.07
CA GLU A 246 15.22 -14.06 9.30
C GLU A 246 14.85 -12.58 9.04
N LEU A 247 14.06 -12.33 7.99
CA LEU A 247 13.65 -10.98 7.59
C LEU A 247 12.47 -10.50 8.45
N TYR A 248 12.78 -10.15 9.70
CA TYR A 248 11.85 -9.62 10.69
C TYR A 248 12.41 -8.37 11.38
N SER A 249 11.56 -7.39 11.62
CA SER A 249 11.84 -6.20 12.45
C SER A 249 10.55 -5.72 13.11
N GLU A 250 10.64 -5.16 14.32
CA GLU A 250 9.47 -4.56 15.00
C GLU A 250 8.93 -3.31 14.28
N ASN A 251 9.77 -2.70 13.43
CA ASN A 251 9.47 -1.46 12.71
C ASN A 251 8.89 -1.72 11.31
N VAL A 252 8.73 -2.98 10.91
CA VAL A 252 8.35 -3.37 9.55
C VAL A 252 7.18 -4.33 9.55
N VAL A 253 6.22 -4.08 8.66
CA VAL A 253 5.17 -5.04 8.26
C VAL A 253 5.08 -5.12 6.74
N TRP A 254 4.45 -6.17 6.23
CA TRP A 254 4.42 -6.46 4.80
C TRP A 254 3.04 -6.29 4.18
N LEU A 255 3.01 -5.73 2.97
CA LEU A 255 1.87 -5.80 2.07
C LEU A 255 2.24 -6.64 0.86
N ILE A 256 1.30 -7.46 0.40
CA ILE A 256 1.47 -8.26 -0.82
C ILE A 256 0.89 -7.48 -1.99
N GLN A 257 1.75 -7.04 -2.89
CA GLN A 257 1.32 -6.36 -4.11
C GLN A 257 1.16 -7.35 -5.26
N ILE A 258 0.03 -7.27 -5.95
CA ILE A 258 -0.28 -8.11 -7.11
C ILE A 258 -0.29 -7.21 -8.35
N PRO A 259 0.71 -7.35 -9.23
CA PRO A 259 0.73 -6.60 -10.48
C PRO A 259 -0.39 -7.04 -11.43
N ARG A 260 -1.15 -6.09 -11.95
CA ARG A 260 -2.28 -6.32 -12.88
C ARG A 260 -1.79 -6.58 -14.30
N ILE A 261 -1.03 -7.65 -14.51
CA ILE A 261 -0.38 -7.98 -15.80
C ILE A 261 -0.78 -9.36 -16.33
N TYR A 262 -2.06 -9.71 -16.20
CA TYR A 262 -2.60 -10.99 -16.68
C TYR A 262 -2.32 -11.20 -18.17
N ASN A 263 -2.48 -10.15 -18.98
CA ASN A 263 -2.24 -10.18 -20.43
C ASN A 263 -0.83 -10.68 -20.78
N VAL A 264 0.19 -10.27 -20.01
CA VAL A 264 1.58 -10.70 -20.23
C VAL A 264 1.73 -12.20 -20.01
N TYR A 265 1.16 -12.72 -18.92
CA TYR A 265 1.22 -14.16 -18.60
C TYR A 265 0.37 -15.00 -19.54
N ARG A 266 -0.72 -14.43 -20.05
CA ARG A 266 -1.57 -15.06 -21.04
C ARG A 266 -0.85 -15.21 -22.38
N GLU A 267 -0.16 -14.17 -22.83
CA GLU A 267 0.67 -14.20 -24.03
C GLU A 267 1.86 -15.17 -23.90
N MET A 268 2.47 -15.24 -22.72
CA MET A 268 3.52 -16.22 -22.41
C MET A 268 3.01 -17.67 -22.27
N GLY A 269 1.69 -17.88 -22.30
CA GLY A 269 1.08 -19.21 -22.10
C GLY A 269 1.25 -19.80 -20.70
N THR A 270 1.61 -18.97 -19.70
CA THR A 270 1.84 -19.43 -18.33
C THR A 270 0.53 -19.64 -17.57
N ILE A 271 -0.51 -18.88 -17.91
CA ILE A 271 -1.86 -19.00 -17.36
C ILE A 271 -2.90 -19.05 -18.48
N ASN A 272 -3.98 -19.81 -18.28
CA ASN A 272 -4.98 -20.06 -19.33
C ASN A 272 -6.23 -19.19 -19.22
N SER A 273 -6.58 -18.76 -18.02
CA SER A 273 -7.71 -17.90 -17.73
C SER A 273 -7.42 -17.05 -16.50
N PHE A 274 -8.22 -16.01 -16.28
CA PHE A 274 -8.10 -15.20 -15.07
C PHE A 274 -8.33 -16.01 -13.79
N GLN A 275 -9.14 -17.08 -13.87
CA GLN A 275 -9.31 -18.05 -12.81
C GLN A 275 -7.98 -18.62 -12.30
N ASN A 276 -7.06 -18.98 -13.20
CA ASN A 276 -5.77 -19.53 -12.78
C ASN A 276 -4.93 -18.54 -11.97
N LEU A 277 -5.03 -17.24 -12.29
CA LEU A 277 -4.38 -16.19 -11.51
C LEU A 277 -4.93 -16.16 -10.09
N LEU A 278 -6.26 -16.16 -9.95
CA LEU A 278 -6.95 -16.18 -8.65
C LEU A 278 -6.64 -17.45 -7.86
N ASP A 279 -6.61 -18.60 -8.51
CA ASP A 279 -6.25 -19.89 -7.90
C ASP A 279 -4.84 -19.83 -7.28
N ASN A 280 -3.88 -19.28 -8.03
CA ASN A 280 -2.49 -19.16 -7.60
C ASN A 280 -2.31 -18.18 -6.44
N ILE A 281 -3.15 -17.15 -6.36
CA ILE A 281 -3.08 -16.13 -5.31
C ILE A 281 -3.82 -16.60 -4.05
N PHE A 282 -5.05 -17.08 -4.16
CA PHE A 282 -5.92 -17.26 -3.01
C PHE A 282 -5.92 -18.68 -2.44
N LEU A 283 -5.85 -19.73 -3.26
CA LEU A 283 -5.94 -21.10 -2.73
C LEU A 283 -4.85 -21.43 -1.70
N PRO A 284 -3.56 -21.08 -1.90
CA PRO A 284 -2.53 -21.31 -0.87
C PRO A 284 -2.84 -20.63 0.47
N LEU A 285 -3.50 -19.46 0.45
CA LEU A 285 -3.91 -18.75 1.66
C LEU A 285 -5.06 -19.45 2.39
N PHE A 286 -6.00 -20.08 1.68
CA PHE A 286 -7.04 -20.89 2.30
C PHE A 286 -6.48 -22.21 2.82
N GLU A 287 -5.60 -22.88 2.06
CA GLU A 287 -4.92 -24.11 2.44
C GLU A 287 -4.20 -23.95 3.79
N VAL A 288 -3.32 -22.94 3.92
CA VAL A 288 -2.60 -22.66 5.17
C VAL A 288 -3.50 -22.19 6.32
N THR A 289 -4.60 -21.50 5.99
CA THR A 289 -5.54 -21.04 7.02
C THR A 289 -6.32 -22.20 7.61
N VAL A 290 -6.77 -23.16 6.78
CA VAL A 290 -7.48 -24.37 7.23
C VAL A 290 -6.53 -25.27 8.01
N ASP A 291 -5.34 -25.53 7.47
CA ASP A 291 -4.31 -26.40 8.04
C ASP A 291 -2.94 -25.70 8.06
N PRO A 292 -2.56 -25.05 9.18
CA PRO A 292 -1.26 -24.37 9.28
C PRO A 292 -0.04 -25.28 9.03
N SER A 293 -0.20 -26.60 9.13
CA SER A 293 0.88 -27.56 8.88
C SER A 293 1.14 -27.80 7.40
N SER A 294 0.23 -27.44 6.49
CA SER A 294 0.43 -27.61 5.05
C SER A 294 1.44 -26.61 4.49
N HIS A 295 1.49 -25.38 5.04
CA HIS A 295 2.47 -24.35 4.68
C HIS A 295 3.04 -23.68 5.95
N PRO A 296 3.94 -24.34 6.70
CA PRO A 296 4.36 -23.87 8.01
C PRO A 296 5.11 -22.53 7.99
N GLN A 297 5.97 -22.31 7.00
CA GLN A 297 6.70 -21.04 6.86
C GLN A 297 5.76 -19.92 6.40
N LEU A 298 4.80 -20.23 5.52
CA LEU A 298 3.78 -19.28 5.09
C LEU A 298 2.89 -18.85 6.27
N HIS A 299 2.54 -19.78 7.16
CA HIS A 299 1.77 -19.44 8.37
C HIS A 299 2.46 -18.37 9.21
N VAL A 300 3.77 -18.52 9.44
CA VAL A 300 4.58 -17.54 10.18
C VAL A 300 4.68 -16.22 9.42
N PHE A 301 4.94 -16.27 8.13
CA PHE A 301 5.02 -15.05 7.32
C PHE A 301 3.72 -14.24 7.35
N LEU A 302 2.56 -14.91 7.28
CA LEU A 302 1.24 -14.26 7.33
C LEU A 302 0.93 -13.59 8.68
N GLU A 303 1.69 -13.86 9.74
CA GLU A 303 1.58 -13.08 10.99
C GLU A 303 2.10 -11.63 10.83
N GLN A 304 2.95 -11.37 9.82
CA GLN A 304 3.51 -10.06 9.50
C GLN A 304 2.88 -9.40 8.26
N VAL A 305 2.06 -10.14 7.51
CA VAL A 305 1.33 -9.60 6.35
C VAL A 305 0.07 -8.89 6.82
N VAL A 306 -0.02 -7.60 6.53
CA VAL A 306 -1.11 -6.73 7.00
C VAL A 306 -2.06 -6.28 5.90
N GLY A 307 -1.65 -6.39 4.64
CA GLY A 307 -2.48 -5.95 3.53
C GLY A 307 -2.14 -6.57 2.19
N LEU A 308 -3.07 -6.39 1.25
CA LEU A 308 -2.95 -6.77 -0.15
C LEU A 308 -3.18 -5.53 -0.99
N ASP A 309 -2.33 -5.36 -1.99
CA ASP A 309 -2.27 -4.22 -2.89
C ASP A 309 -2.38 -4.70 -4.35
N LEU A 310 -2.89 -3.84 -5.23
CA LEU A 310 -2.99 -4.05 -6.66
C LEU A 310 -2.22 -2.94 -7.38
N VAL A 311 -1.28 -3.31 -8.24
CA VAL A 311 -0.32 -2.37 -8.86
C VAL A 311 -0.28 -2.53 -10.38
N ASP A 312 0.61 -1.78 -11.04
CA ASP A 312 0.77 -1.55 -12.50
C ASP A 312 0.26 -0.17 -12.93
N ASP A 313 0.69 0.27 -14.11
CA ASP A 313 0.35 1.56 -14.72
C ASP A 313 -1.16 1.77 -14.84
N GLU A 314 -1.72 2.64 -13.99
CA GLU A 314 -3.14 3.01 -14.03
C GLU A 314 -3.52 3.80 -15.28
N SER A 315 -2.57 4.41 -16.00
CA SER A 315 -2.85 5.21 -17.19
C SER A 315 -3.17 4.37 -18.44
N LYS A 316 -2.88 3.06 -18.40
CA LYS A 316 -3.19 2.15 -19.51
C LYS A 316 -4.68 2.15 -19.81
N PRO A 317 -5.08 2.31 -21.09
CA PRO A 317 -6.49 2.26 -21.46
C PRO A 317 -7.11 0.90 -21.12
N GLU A 318 -8.27 0.93 -20.50
CA GLU A 318 -9.05 -0.27 -20.21
C GLU A 318 -10.52 -0.09 -20.60
N ARG A 319 -11.20 -1.21 -20.80
CA ARG A 319 -12.65 -1.20 -21.08
C ARG A 319 -13.39 -1.28 -19.76
N ARG A 320 -14.11 -0.22 -19.41
CA ARG A 320 -14.97 -0.18 -18.22
C ARG A 320 -15.88 -1.42 -18.19
N PRO A 321 -15.92 -2.17 -17.07
CA PRO A 321 -16.72 -3.39 -17.01
C PRO A 321 -18.21 -3.06 -17.09
N THR A 322 -18.97 -3.96 -17.69
CA THR A 322 -20.45 -3.88 -17.70
C THR A 322 -21.03 -4.62 -16.48
N LYS A 323 -22.36 -4.64 -16.32
CA LYS A 323 -23.00 -5.41 -15.24
C LYS A 323 -22.86 -6.93 -15.42
N HIS A 324 -22.77 -7.39 -16.67
CA HIS A 324 -22.69 -8.80 -17.03
C HIS A 324 -21.32 -9.11 -17.60
N MET A 325 -20.32 -9.03 -16.73
CA MET A 325 -18.96 -9.42 -17.11
C MET A 325 -18.82 -10.96 -17.12
N PRO A 326 -18.01 -11.52 -18.02
CA PRO A 326 -17.66 -12.94 -17.99
C PRO A 326 -17.07 -13.34 -16.64
N THR A 327 -17.29 -14.59 -16.22
CA THR A 327 -16.66 -15.13 -15.00
C THR A 327 -15.13 -15.26 -15.20
N PRO A 328 -14.34 -15.39 -14.12
CA PRO A 328 -12.89 -15.52 -14.22
C PRO A 328 -12.42 -16.70 -15.06
N GLU A 329 -13.18 -17.79 -15.05
CA GLU A 329 -12.90 -18.97 -15.86
C GLU A 329 -13.17 -18.72 -17.35
N GLN A 330 -14.22 -17.95 -17.66
CA GLN A 330 -14.57 -17.55 -19.01
C GLN A 330 -13.64 -16.47 -19.57
N TRP A 331 -12.93 -15.73 -18.72
CA TRP A 331 -11.95 -14.73 -19.14
C TRP A 331 -10.66 -15.39 -19.63
N THR A 332 -10.69 -15.86 -20.88
CA THR A 332 -9.59 -16.53 -21.57
C THR A 332 -8.96 -15.70 -22.68
N ASN A 333 -9.51 -14.51 -22.95
CA ASN A 333 -9.00 -13.60 -23.96
C ASN A 333 -7.62 -13.02 -23.57
N VAL A 334 -6.93 -12.41 -24.53
CA VAL A 334 -5.58 -11.83 -24.34
C VAL A 334 -5.60 -10.48 -23.63
N PHE A 335 -6.76 -9.84 -23.50
CA PHE A 335 -6.85 -8.52 -22.89
C PHE A 335 -6.78 -8.62 -21.37
N ASN A 336 -6.15 -7.61 -20.78
CA ASN A 336 -6.11 -7.47 -19.34
C ASN A 336 -7.53 -7.14 -18.82
N PRO A 337 -8.03 -7.81 -17.76
CA PRO A 337 -9.26 -7.40 -17.09
C PRO A 337 -9.14 -5.96 -16.58
N ALA A 338 -10.27 -5.25 -16.53
CA ALA A 338 -10.31 -3.89 -16.01
C ALA A 338 -10.01 -3.83 -14.51
N TYR A 339 -9.54 -2.68 -14.02
CA TYR A 339 -9.19 -2.45 -12.62
C TYR A 339 -10.30 -2.90 -11.65
N ALA A 340 -11.55 -2.46 -11.88
CA ALA A 340 -12.67 -2.82 -11.01
C ALA A 340 -12.95 -4.33 -10.98
N TYR A 341 -12.59 -5.07 -12.03
CA TYR A 341 -12.69 -6.53 -12.07
C TYR A 341 -11.67 -7.17 -11.13
N TYR A 342 -10.41 -6.73 -11.18
CA TYR A 342 -9.37 -7.16 -10.23
C TYR A 342 -9.77 -6.87 -8.79
N VAL A 343 -10.22 -5.64 -8.52
CA VAL A 343 -10.62 -5.19 -7.18
C VAL A 343 -11.73 -6.08 -6.62
N TYR A 344 -12.78 -6.37 -7.39
CA TYR A 344 -13.89 -7.19 -6.93
C TYR A 344 -13.43 -8.60 -6.52
N TYR A 345 -12.74 -9.33 -7.40
CA TYR A 345 -12.34 -10.71 -7.09
C TYR A 345 -11.30 -10.76 -5.97
N CYS A 346 -10.44 -9.75 -5.86
CA CYS A 346 -9.54 -9.65 -4.71
C CYS A 346 -10.30 -9.37 -3.42
N TYR A 347 -11.25 -8.43 -3.43
CA TYR A 347 -12.12 -8.12 -2.31
C TYR A 347 -12.92 -9.34 -1.84
N ALA A 348 -13.60 -10.04 -2.76
CA ALA A 348 -14.49 -11.13 -2.42
C ALA A 348 -13.73 -12.30 -1.77
N ASN A 349 -12.56 -12.67 -2.33
CA ASN A 349 -11.71 -13.71 -1.77
C ASN A 349 -11.07 -13.28 -0.44
N LEU A 350 -10.61 -12.03 -0.31
CA LEU A 350 -10.10 -11.53 0.96
C LEU A 350 -11.17 -11.46 2.03
N TYR A 351 -12.41 -11.13 1.68
CA TYR A 351 -13.53 -11.08 2.62
C TYR A 351 -13.77 -12.46 3.24
N THR A 352 -13.93 -13.49 2.42
CA THR A 352 -14.19 -14.86 2.90
C THR A 352 -12.97 -15.43 3.63
N LEU A 353 -11.75 -15.15 3.15
CA LEU A 353 -10.51 -15.52 3.83
C LEU A 353 -10.40 -14.86 5.21
N ASN A 354 -10.63 -13.56 5.30
CA ASN A 354 -10.52 -12.82 6.56
C ASN A 354 -11.56 -13.26 7.57
N LYS A 355 -12.80 -13.55 7.16
CA LYS A 355 -13.82 -14.13 8.05
C LYS A 355 -13.38 -15.48 8.60
N LEU A 356 -12.77 -16.33 7.77
CA LEU A 356 -12.19 -17.58 8.23
C LEU A 356 -11.02 -17.36 9.20
N ARG A 357 -10.07 -16.50 8.84
CA ARG A 357 -8.89 -16.21 9.68
C ARG A 357 -9.29 -15.62 11.03
N ASP A 358 -10.23 -14.68 11.04
CA ASP A 358 -10.80 -14.07 12.24
C ASP A 358 -11.52 -15.12 13.12
N SER A 359 -12.32 -16.02 12.51
CA SER A 359 -12.95 -17.13 13.25
C SER A 359 -11.94 -18.07 13.94
N LYS A 360 -10.71 -18.14 13.40
CA LYS A 360 -9.60 -18.89 13.99
C LYS A 360 -8.74 -18.06 14.93
N GLY A 361 -9.02 -16.76 15.11
CA GLY A 361 -8.18 -15.81 15.84
C GLY A 361 -6.80 -15.59 15.23
N MET A 362 -6.68 -15.72 13.90
CA MET A 362 -5.47 -15.45 13.11
C MET A 362 -5.48 -14.00 12.59
N THR A 363 -4.32 -13.50 12.19
CA THR A 363 -4.17 -12.16 11.56
C THR A 363 -5.01 -12.06 10.29
N THR A 364 -5.56 -10.89 9.98
CA THR A 364 -6.33 -10.63 8.74
C THR A 364 -5.58 -9.69 7.82
N ILE A 365 -5.89 -9.73 6.52
CA ILE A 365 -5.20 -8.98 5.46
C ILE A 365 -6.14 -7.93 4.88
N LYS A 366 -5.82 -6.64 5.03
CA LYS A 366 -6.67 -5.54 4.55
C LYS A 366 -6.43 -5.25 3.05
N LEU A 367 -7.49 -5.06 2.27
CA LEU A 367 -7.38 -4.61 0.88
C LEU A 367 -7.02 -3.11 0.85
N ARG A 368 -5.84 -2.79 0.31
CA ARG A 368 -5.24 -1.44 0.27
C ARG A 368 -4.57 -1.18 -1.10
N PRO A 369 -5.35 -1.04 -2.18
CA PRO A 369 -4.81 -0.97 -3.53
C PRO A 369 -4.18 0.40 -3.85
N HIS A 370 -3.26 0.43 -4.81
CA HIS A 370 -3.00 1.63 -5.59
C HIS A 370 -4.27 1.99 -6.34
N CYS A 371 -4.68 3.25 -6.19
CA CYS A 371 -5.90 3.71 -6.81
C CYS A 371 -5.88 5.21 -7.07
N GLY A 372 -6.16 5.57 -8.32
CA GLY A 372 -6.40 6.95 -8.71
C GLY A 372 -5.15 7.82 -8.64
N GLU A 373 -3.98 7.25 -8.86
CA GLU A 373 -2.79 8.02 -9.25
C GLU A 373 -2.97 8.56 -10.67
N ALA A 374 -3.39 7.68 -11.58
CA ALA A 374 -3.72 7.95 -12.96
C ALA A 374 -5.03 7.20 -13.33
N GLY A 375 -5.25 6.93 -14.61
CA GLY A 375 -6.44 6.19 -15.04
C GLY A 375 -7.77 6.94 -14.95
N ASP A 376 -8.85 6.17 -14.99
CA ASP A 376 -10.24 6.65 -15.01
C ASP A 376 -10.82 6.72 -13.58
N ILE A 377 -11.87 7.52 -13.41
CA ILE A 377 -12.44 7.87 -12.10
C ILE A 377 -13.17 6.70 -11.44
N ASP A 378 -13.53 5.67 -12.21
CA ASP A 378 -14.20 4.47 -11.74
C ASP A 378 -13.30 3.57 -10.89
N HIS A 379 -11.97 3.69 -11.00
CA HIS A 379 -11.03 3.05 -10.08
C HIS A 379 -11.35 3.45 -8.64
N LEU A 380 -11.47 4.75 -8.40
CA LEU A 380 -11.79 5.32 -7.08
C LEU A 380 -13.22 4.97 -6.64
N ALA A 381 -14.17 4.81 -7.57
CA ALA A 381 -15.51 4.33 -7.22
C ALA A 381 -15.51 2.86 -6.78
N ALA A 382 -14.74 2.00 -7.45
CA ALA A 382 -14.58 0.60 -7.08
C ALA A 382 -13.85 0.44 -5.73
N ALA A 383 -12.77 1.19 -5.53
CA ALA A 383 -12.01 1.16 -4.28
C ALA A 383 -12.82 1.73 -3.10
N PHE A 384 -13.63 2.77 -3.32
CA PHE A 384 -14.53 3.30 -2.28
C PHE A 384 -15.48 2.23 -1.71
N LEU A 385 -15.96 1.31 -2.55
CA LEU A 385 -16.89 0.25 -2.15
C LEU A 385 -16.23 -0.91 -1.38
N THR A 386 -14.92 -1.12 -1.53
CA THR A 386 -14.28 -2.41 -1.21
C THR A 386 -13.00 -2.30 -0.38
N SER A 387 -12.30 -1.17 -0.45
CA SER A 387 -10.97 -1.00 0.12
C SER A 387 -11.02 -0.32 1.49
N HIS A 388 -10.05 -0.64 2.34
CA HIS A 388 -9.91 0.02 3.65
C HIS A 388 -9.21 1.37 3.50
N ASN A 389 -8.12 1.39 2.74
CA ASN A 389 -7.31 2.56 2.42
C ASN A 389 -6.91 2.46 0.94
N ILE A 390 -6.38 3.53 0.36
CA ILE A 390 -5.77 3.51 -0.97
C ILE A 390 -4.40 4.18 -0.96
N ALA A 391 -3.52 3.74 -1.86
CA ALA A 391 -2.34 4.52 -2.23
C ALA A 391 -2.69 5.53 -3.34
N HIS A 392 -2.12 6.73 -3.26
CA HIS A 392 -2.31 7.89 -4.14
C HIS A 392 -3.64 8.67 -3.96
N GLY A 393 -4.71 8.31 -4.67
CA GLY A 393 -5.96 9.09 -4.66
C GLY A 393 -5.87 10.48 -5.31
N VAL A 394 -4.82 10.78 -6.08
CA VAL A 394 -4.60 12.08 -6.77
C VAL A 394 -5.82 12.51 -7.61
N ASN A 395 -6.46 11.56 -8.29
CA ASN A 395 -7.62 11.80 -9.14
C ASN A 395 -8.91 12.15 -8.40
N LEU A 396 -8.96 12.05 -7.07
CA LEU A 396 -10.09 12.56 -6.28
C LEU A 396 -10.31 14.06 -6.52
N LYS A 397 -9.26 14.81 -6.87
CA LYS A 397 -9.38 16.24 -7.24
C LYS A 397 -10.28 16.49 -8.46
N LYS A 398 -10.53 15.47 -9.29
CA LYS A 398 -11.39 15.54 -10.48
C LYS A 398 -12.86 15.23 -10.18
N SER A 399 -13.18 14.73 -8.98
CA SER A 399 -14.54 14.34 -8.61
C SER A 399 -14.89 14.86 -7.20
N PRO A 400 -15.59 16.01 -7.10
CA PRO A 400 -16.06 16.53 -5.81
C PRO A 400 -16.90 15.51 -5.03
N VAL A 401 -17.70 14.70 -5.74
CA VAL A 401 -18.57 13.71 -5.09
C VAL A 401 -17.75 12.59 -4.45
N LEU A 402 -16.80 11.98 -5.17
CA LEU A 402 -15.93 10.96 -4.56
C LEU A 402 -15.07 11.56 -3.45
N GLN A 403 -14.47 12.73 -3.67
CA GLN A 403 -13.66 13.37 -2.63
C GLN A 403 -14.47 13.59 -1.34
N TYR A 404 -15.72 14.01 -1.46
CA TYR A 404 -16.61 14.20 -0.31
C TYR A 404 -17.01 12.86 0.34
N LEU A 405 -17.27 11.81 -0.45
CA LEU A 405 -17.53 10.47 0.09
C LEU A 405 -16.33 9.90 0.85
N TYR A 406 -15.11 10.05 0.32
CA TYR A 406 -13.88 9.66 1.01
C TYR A 406 -13.65 10.44 2.30
N TYR A 407 -14.02 11.73 2.33
CA TYR A 407 -14.03 12.53 3.54
C TYR A 407 -15.05 11.99 4.57
N LEU A 408 -16.30 11.73 4.18
CA LEU A 408 -17.33 11.25 5.11
C LEU A 408 -16.98 9.87 5.67
N ALA A 409 -16.54 8.96 4.80
CA ALA A 409 -16.13 7.60 5.18
C ALA A 409 -14.77 7.55 5.90
N GLN A 410 -13.99 8.64 5.85
CA GLN A 410 -12.63 8.73 6.42
C GLN A 410 -11.68 7.63 5.89
N ILE A 411 -11.82 7.27 4.61
CA ILE A 411 -10.94 6.31 3.91
C ILE A 411 -9.53 6.90 3.82
N GLY A 412 -8.53 6.13 4.25
CA GLY A 412 -7.13 6.56 4.28
C GLY A 412 -6.52 6.73 2.88
N LEU A 413 -5.79 7.82 2.68
CA LEU A 413 -5.03 8.14 1.47
C LEU A 413 -3.53 8.18 1.80
N ALA A 414 -2.78 7.16 1.40
CA ALA A 414 -1.32 7.15 1.48
C ALA A 414 -0.74 7.81 0.22
N MET A 415 -0.29 9.06 0.33
CA MET A 415 0.11 9.86 -0.81
C MET A 415 1.63 10.05 -0.84
N SER A 416 2.22 9.92 -2.04
CA SER A 416 3.66 10.11 -2.27
C SER A 416 3.91 11.30 -3.22
N PRO A 417 3.79 12.56 -2.75
CA PRO A 417 3.91 13.76 -3.57
C PRO A 417 5.20 13.86 -4.40
N LEU A 418 6.37 13.50 -3.87
CA LEU A 418 7.62 13.50 -4.63
C LEU A 418 7.61 12.46 -5.76
N SER A 419 7.04 11.27 -5.52
CA SER A 419 6.81 10.29 -6.58
C SER A 419 5.87 10.82 -7.66
N ASN A 420 4.71 11.35 -7.26
CA ASN A 420 3.74 11.84 -8.23
C ASN A 420 4.31 13.02 -9.05
N ASN A 421 5.22 13.81 -8.47
CA ASN A 421 5.99 14.84 -9.18
C ASN A 421 6.90 14.29 -10.27
N SER A 422 7.51 13.14 -10.05
CA SER A 422 8.36 12.50 -11.05
C SER A 422 7.55 11.87 -12.19
N LEU A 423 6.31 11.42 -11.92
CA LEU A 423 5.55 10.58 -12.86
C LEU A 423 4.34 11.25 -13.53
N PHE A 424 3.50 11.98 -12.79
CA PHE A 424 2.15 12.30 -13.25
C PHE A 424 1.70 13.75 -13.05
N ILE A 425 2.26 14.47 -12.07
CA ILE A 425 1.76 15.78 -11.69
C ILE A 425 2.81 16.63 -10.99
N ASP A 426 3.02 17.85 -11.48
CA ASP A 426 3.89 18.84 -10.82
C ASP A 426 3.59 18.98 -9.32
N TYR A 427 4.64 19.08 -8.49
CA TYR A 427 4.52 19.11 -7.03
C TYR A 427 3.54 20.18 -6.52
N HIS A 428 3.59 21.39 -7.09
CA HIS A 428 2.70 22.51 -6.71
C HIS A 428 1.23 22.29 -7.07
N ARG A 429 0.94 21.34 -7.98
CA ARG A 429 -0.41 20.97 -8.41
C ARG A 429 -0.91 19.71 -7.72
N ASN A 430 -0.08 19.07 -6.91
CA ASN A 430 -0.48 17.92 -6.11
C ASN A 430 -1.61 18.33 -5.15
N PRO A 431 -2.69 17.54 -5.04
CA PRO A 431 -3.85 17.92 -4.25
C PRO A 431 -3.73 17.61 -2.75
N PHE A 432 -2.62 17.00 -2.31
CA PHE A 432 -2.37 16.69 -0.89
C PHE A 432 -2.69 17.86 0.07
N PRO A 433 -2.14 19.09 -0.11
CA PRO A 433 -2.41 20.18 0.83
C PRO A 433 -3.91 20.50 0.90
N THR A 434 -4.61 20.52 -0.23
CA THR A 434 -6.06 20.73 -0.28
C THR A 434 -6.82 19.60 0.42
N PHE A 435 -6.42 18.34 0.25
CA PHE A 435 -7.04 17.20 0.91
C PHE A 435 -6.84 17.27 2.44
N PHE A 436 -5.64 17.64 2.88
CA PHE A 436 -5.33 17.88 4.29
C PHE A 436 -6.16 19.01 4.89
N LEU A 437 -6.26 20.16 4.21
CA LEU A 437 -7.07 21.30 4.70
C LEU A 437 -8.54 20.90 4.87
N ARG A 438 -9.08 20.13 3.92
CA ARG A 438 -10.47 19.62 3.95
C ARG A 438 -10.71 18.53 4.99
N GLY A 439 -9.67 18.01 5.63
CA GLY A 439 -9.78 16.97 6.66
C GLY A 439 -10.00 15.57 6.10
N LEU A 440 -9.56 15.30 4.87
CA LEU A 440 -9.44 13.92 4.40
C LEU A 440 -8.35 13.21 5.22
N ASN A 441 -8.50 11.91 5.41
CA ASN A 441 -7.57 11.07 6.13
C ASN A 441 -6.31 10.81 5.28
N VAL A 442 -5.39 11.78 5.24
CA VAL A 442 -4.15 11.71 4.44
C VAL A 442 -2.94 11.33 5.29
N SER A 443 -2.01 10.58 4.70
CA SER A 443 -0.64 10.36 5.18
C SER A 443 0.36 10.63 4.04
N LEU A 444 1.60 10.95 4.41
CA LEU A 444 2.73 11.06 3.48
C LEU A 444 3.50 9.74 3.45
N SER A 445 3.99 9.39 2.27
CA SER A 445 4.70 8.14 1.98
C SER A 445 5.75 8.34 0.89
N THR A 446 6.66 7.38 0.71
CA THR A 446 7.86 7.57 -0.12
C THR A 446 7.82 6.90 -1.50
N ASP A 447 6.98 5.88 -1.68
CA ASP A 447 6.87 5.09 -2.90
C ASP A 447 8.17 4.31 -3.24
N ASP A 448 9.09 4.94 -3.96
CA ASP A 448 10.35 4.38 -4.43
C ASP A 448 11.56 5.24 -3.99
N PRO A 449 12.00 5.13 -2.71
CA PRO A 449 13.17 5.87 -2.23
C PRO A 449 14.43 5.78 -3.08
N LEU A 450 14.68 4.62 -3.70
CA LEU A 450 15.79 4.40 -4.60
C LEU A 450 15.81 5.38 -5.79
N GLN A 451 14.63 5.68 -6.30
CA GLN A 451 14.45 6.46 -7.53
C GLN A 451 14.18 7.93 -7.24
N ILE A 452 13.61 8.26 -6.08
CA ILE A 452 13.04 9.58 -5.80
C ILE A 452 13.89 10.38 -4.81
N HIS A 453 14.36 9.73 -3.74
CA HIS A 453 14.90 10.43 -2.58
C HIS A 453 16.42 10.56 -2.62
N LEU A 454 16.93 11.68 -2.09
CA LEU A 454 18.36 11.98 -2.07
C LEU A 454 18.99 11.77 -0.68
N THR A 455 18.17 11.76 0.36
CA THR A 455 18.65 11.68 1.75
C THR A 455 18.72 10.23 2.27
N LYS A 456 19.26 10.06 3.47
CA LYS A 456 19.25 8.77 4.18
C LYS A 456 17.90 8.44 4.82
N GLU A 457 17.07 9.44 5.06
CA GLU A 457 15.78 9.32 5.75
C GLU A 457 14.67 9.75 4.78
N PRO A 458 14.31 8.88 3.82
CA PRO A 458 13.43 9.25 2.69
C PRO A 458 12.07 9.78 3.15
N LEU A 459 11.47 9.17 4.17
CA LEU A 459 10.20 9.64 4.71
C LEU A 459 10.33 11.03 5.33
N VAL A 460 11.41 11.29 6.08
CA VAL A 460 11.64 12.61 6.68
C VAL A 460 11.87 13.68 5.61
N GLU A 461 12.52 13.34 4.50
CA GLU A 461 12.65 14.20 3.32
C GLU A 461 11.27 14.55 2.73
N GLU A 462 10.37 13.57 2.54
CA GLU A 462 8.99 13.82 2.07
C GLU A 462 8.26 14.84 2.97
N TYR A 463 8.29 14.63 4.29
CA TYR A 463 7.69 15.56 5.25
C TYR A 463 8.36 16.94 5.22
N SER A 464 9.69 17.01 5.07
CA SER A 464 10.44 18.26 5.09
C SER A 464 10.19 19.12 3.85
N VAL A 465 10.10 18.49 2.67
CA VAL A 465 9.75 19.17 1.41
C VAL A 465 8.29 19.62 1.46
N ALA A 466 7.36 18.76 1.90
CA ALA A 466 5.96 19.12 2.09
C ALA A 466 5.79 20.30 3.05
N ALA A 467 6.49 20.28 4.20
CA ALA A 467 6.45 21.36 5.17
C ALA A 467 6.91 22.69 4.58
N SER A 468 8.03 22.67 3.85
CA SER A 468 8.64 23.88 3.30
C SER A 468 7.82 24.48 2.15
N LEU A 469 7.34 23.64 1.23
CA LEU A 469 6.62 24.11 0.04
C LEU A 469 5.14 24.42 0.31
N TRP A 470 4.49 23.69 1.20
CA TRP A 470 3.07 23.92 1.55
C TRP A 470 2.88 24.66 2.87
N LYS A 471 3.97 25.09 3.52
CA LYS A 471 3.99 25.89 4.75
C LYS A 471 3.27 25.19 5.91
N LEU A 472 3.47 23.88 6.05
CA LEU A 472 2.86 23.09 7.12
C LEU A 472 3.57 23.38 8.46
N SER A 473 2.78 23.57 9.51
CA SER A 473 3.26 23.75 10.88
C SER A 473 3.69 22.42 11.52
N SER A 474 4.37 22.48 12.66
CA SER A 474 4.69 21.27 13.44
C SER A 474 3.42 20.49 13.84
N CYS A 475 2.34 21.20 14.20
CA CYS A 475 1.04 20.60 14.48
C CYS A 475 0.50 19.81 13.28
N ASP A 476 0.59 20.38 12.07
CA ASP A 476 0.13 19.73 10.85
C ASP A 476 0.94 18.47 10.54
N LEU A 477 2.27 18.54 10.66
CA LEU A 477 3.14 17.39 10.44
C LEU A 477 2.90 16.28 11.46
N CYS A 478 2.64 16.63 12.72
CA CYS A 478 2.28 15.66 13.77
C CYS A 478 0.90 15.05 13.53
N GLU A 479 -0.07 15.81 13.01
CA GLU A 479 -1.39 15.28 12.61
C GLU A 479 -1.25 14.27 11.47
N ILE A 480 -0.47 14.59 10.44
CA ILE A 480 -0.21 13.69 9.30
C ILE A 480 0.54 12.42 9.79
N ALA A 481 1.54 12.57 10.67
CA ALA A 481 2.25 11.44 11.27
C ALA A 481 1.32 10.56 12.13
N ARG A 482 0.45 11.16 12.95
CA ARG A 482 -0.57 10.44 13.72
C ARG A 482 -1.48 9.65 12.78
N ASN A 483 -1.98 10.27 11.71
CA ASN A 483 -2.85 9.59 10.75
C ASN A 483 -2.16 8.41 10.06
N SER A 484 -0.86 8.50 9.76
CA SER A 484 -0.09 7.36 9.22
C SER A 484 -0.13 6.14 10.14
N VAL A 485 -0.08 6.34 11.47
CA VAL A 485 -0.19 5.25 12.45
C VAL A 485 -1.61 4.66 12.45
N TYR A 486 -2.65 5.49 12.39
CA TYR A 486 -4.04 5.00 12.29
C TYR A 486 -4.24 4.14 11.03
N GLN A 487 -3.72 4.61 9.89
CA GLN A 487 -3.82 3.93 8.61
C GLN A 487 -3.02 2.64 8.53
N SER A 488 -1.95 2.52 9.33
CA SER A 488 -1.06 1.36 9.30
C SER A 488 -1.70 0.06 9.79
N GLY A 489 -1.10 -1.06 9.40
CA GLY A 489 -1.48 -2.42 9.79
C GLY A 489 -0.82 -2.94 11.06
N PHE A 490 -0.05 -2.11 11.78
CA PHE A 490 0.60 -2.54 13.03
C PHE A 490 -0.41 -2.93 14.11
N SER A 491 0.03 -3.81 15.02
CA SER A 491 -0.82 -4.35 16.07
C SER A 491 -1.40 -3.26 16.99
N HIS A 492 -2.59 -3.54 17.54
CA HIS A 492 -3.23 -2.70 18.56
C HIS A 492 -2.28 -2.34 19.71
N ARG A 493 -1.48 -3.31 20.17
CA ARG A 493 -0.49 -3.11 21.25
C ARG A 493 0.53 -2.02 20.90
N LEU A 494 1.05 -2.03 19.67
CA LEU A 494 2.01 -1.04 19.20
C LEU A 494 1.35 0.32 18.99
N LYS A 495 0.17 0.36 18.35
CA LYS A 495 -0.59 1.61 18.20
C LYS A 495 -0.90 2.26 19.55
N SER A 496 -1.37 1.48 20.53
CA SER A 496 -1.61 1.98 21.89
C SER A 496 -0.36 2.53 22.58
N HIS A 497 0.81 1.98 22.27
CA HIS A 497 2.09 2.46 22.78
C HIS A 497 2.62 3.70 22.05
N TRP A 498 2.25 3.88 20.77
CA TRP A 498 2.76 4.97 19.94
C TRP A 498 1.92 6.24 20.00
N ILE A 499 0.59 6.10 20.08
CA ILE A 499 -0.36 7.22 19.91
C ILE A 499 -1.41 7.32 21.03
N GLY A 500 -1.35 6.45 22.05
CA GLY A 500 -2.23 6.51 23.22
C GLY A 500 -3.07 5.26 23.45
N ARG A 501 -3.28 4.89 24.72
CA ARG A 501 -4.07 3.70 25.10
C ARG A 501 -5.50 3.74 24.56
N ASN A 502 -6.07 4.93 24.45
CA ASN A 502 -7.45 5.15 24.01
C ASN A 502 -7.55 5.51 22.52
N TYR A 503 -6.52 5.27 21.69
CA TYR A 503 -6.53 5.69 20.28
C TYR A 503 -7.75 5.19 19.49
N TYR A 504 -8.31 4.03 19.88
CA TYR A 504 -9.49 3.47 19.24
C TYR A 504 -10.77 4.28 19.48
N LYS A 505 -10.76 5.25 20.40
CA LYS A 505 -11.90 6.17 20.60
C LYS A 505 -11.89 7.25 19.53
N ARG A 506 -13.05 7.54 18.94
CA ARG A 506 -13.18 8.62 17.98
C ARG A 506 -13.16 9.98 18.68
N GLY A 507 -12.56 10.97 18.03
CA GLY A 507 -12.55 12.35 18.54
C GLY A 507 -11.44 12.65 19.55
N PRO A 508 -11.58 13.74 20.32
CA PRO A 508 -10.50 14.25 21.18
C PRO A 508 -10.11 13.30 22.31
N ASP A 509 -11.04 12.46 22.79
CA ASP A 509 -10.81 11.47 23.85
C ASP A 509 -9.89 10.31 23.43
N GLY A 510 -9.72 10.11 22.11
CA GLY A 510 -8.79 9.15 21.54
C GLY A 510 -7.41 9.73 21.22
N ASN A 511 -7.11 10.95 21.65
CA ASN A 511 -5.80 11.57 21.46
C ASN A 511 -5.05 11.64 22.79
N ASP A 512 -3.76 11.33 22.76
CA ASP A 512 -2.83 11.62 23.86
C ASP A 512 -1.72 12.52 23.32
N ILE A 513 -1.79 13.82 23.64
CA ILE A 513 -0.81 14.81 23.16
C ILE A 513 0.62 14.47 23.58
N HIS A 514 0.82 13.77 24.71
CA HIS A 514 2.15 13.35 25.17
C HIS A 514 2.74 12.18 24.36
N GLN A 515 1.97 11.64 23.40
CA GLN A 515 2.41 10.63 22.45
C GLN A 515 2.33 11.11 21.00
N THR A 516 1.27 11.83 20.64
CA THR A 516 1.01 12.28 19.27
C THR A 516 1.56 13.66 18.95
N ASN A 517 1.81 14.49 19.97
CA ASN A 517 2.10 15.92 19.84
C ASN A 517 1.06 16.71 19.04
N VAL A 518 -0.16 16.19 18.89
CA VAL A 518 -1.27 16.89 18.24
C VAL A 518 -2.15 17.52 19.32
N PRO A 519 -2.34 18.84 19.32
CA PRO A 519 -3.23 19.54 20.25
C PRO A 519 -4.64 18.97 20.23
N HIS A 520 -5.25 18.79 21.41
CA HIS A 520 -6.64 18.32 21.51
C HIS A 520 -7.62 19.21 20.74
N ILE A 521 -7.39 20.53 20.73
CA ILE A 521 -8.22 21.49 19.98
C ILE A 521 -8.22 21.24 18.46
N ARG A 522 -7.13 20.70 17.90
CA ARG A 522 -7.07 20.29 16.49
C ARG A 522 -7.99 19.11 16.23
N ILE A 523 -7.90 18.08 17.07
CA ILE A 523 -8.69 16.86 16.94
C ILE A 523 -10.18 17.14 17.20
N GLU A 524 -10.48 17.97 18.19
CA GLU A 524 -11.84 18.42 18.48
C GLU A 524 -12.44 19.16 17.28
N PHE A 525 -11.71 20.11 16.68
CA PHE A 525 -12.14 20.77 15.44
C PHE A 525 -12.44 19.76 14.34
N ARG A 526 -11.50 18.86 14.02
CA ARG A 526 -11.67 17.84 12.96
C ARG A 526 -12.90 16.96 13.22
N HIS A 527 -13.08 16.53 14.47
CA HIS A 527 -14.17 15.65 14.86
C HIS A 527 -15.53 16.34 14.78
N ASN A 528 -15.64 17.55 15.31
CA ASN A 528 -16.89 18.31 15.30
C ASN A 528 -17.33 18.65 13.88
N ILE A 529 -16.42 19.10 13.02
CA ILE A 529 -16.76 19.37 11.63
C ILE A 529 -17.21 18.10 10.89
N TRP A 530 -16.51 16.97 11.07
CA TRP A 530 -16.94 15.70 10.48
C TRP A 530 -18.31 15.25 10.98
N LYS A 531 -18.55 15.39 12.30
CA LYS A 531 -19.84 15.08 12.92
C LYS A 531 -20.96 15.93 12.32
N ASP A 532 -20.76 17.25 12.18
CA ASP A 532 -21.73 18.15 11.56
C ASP A 532 -22.06 17.76 10.11
N GLU A 533 -21.05 17.38 9.32
CA GLU A 533 -21.29 16.95 7.93
C GLU A 533 -22.03 15.60 7.86
N MET A 534 -21.73 14.66 8.75
CA MET A 534 -22.46 13.38 8.83
C MET A 534 -23.92 13.59 9.26
N GLU A 535 -24.15 14.43 10.28
CA GLU A 535 -25.50 14.79 10.71
C GLU A 535 -26.28 15.49 9.59
N LEU A 536 -25.63 16.37 8.82
CA LEU A 536 -26.26 17.02 7.67
C LEU A 536 -26.71 16.00 6.61
N ILE A 537 -25.83 15.08 6.20
CA ILE A 537 -26.12 14.12 5.12
C ILE A 537 -27.18 13.10 5.52
N HIS A 538 -27.23 12.74 6.81
CA HIS A 538 -28.25 11.84 7.34
C HIS A 538 -29.49 12.56 7.89
N PHE A 539 -29.61 13.89 7.68
CA PHE A 539 -30.73 14.70 8.16
C PHE A 539 -30.99 14.55 9.67
N GLY A 540 -29.91 14.50 10.47
CA GLY A 540 -29.94 14.30 11.92
C GLY A 540 -30.14 12.85 12.36
N ASN A 541 -30.43 11.93 11.45
CA ASN A 541 -30.74 10.54 11.75
C ASN A 541 -29.52 9.61 11.59
N VAL A 542 -28.40 9.98 12.20
CA VAL A 542 -27.18 9.15 12.19
C VAL A 542 -26.75 8.77 13.59
N LYS A 543 -26.51 7.47 13.78
CA LYS A 543 -25.78 6.97 14.94
C LYS A 543 -24.30 6.91 14.56
N LEU A 544 -23.52 7.89 15.03
CA LEU A 544 -22.10 7.94 14.75
C LEU A 544 -21.35 6.90 15.59
N PRO A 545 -20.33 6.23 15.02
CA PRO A 545 -19.50 5.29 15.76
C PRO A 545 -18.61 6.02 16.77
N GLU A 546 -18.65 5.57 18.03
CA GLU A 546 -17.79 6.08 19.12
C GLU A 546 -16.36 5.57 19.03
N GLU A 547 -16.14 4.46 18.32
CA GLU A 547 -14.82 3.86 18.10
C GLU A 547 -14.39 3.95 16.61
N THR A 548 -13.08 3.88 16.40
CA THR A 548 -12.44 3.65 15.11
C THR A 548 -12.02 2.19 14.98
N ASP A 549 -11.80 1.70 13.77
CA ASP A 549 -11.23 0.37 13.56
C ASP A 549 -9.88 0.22 14.28
N ARG A 550 -9.72 -0.91 14.99
CA ARG A 550 -8.56 -1.18 15.83
C ARG A 550 -7.32 -1.57 15.02
#